data_AF-T0JZY5-F1
#
_entry.id   AF-T0JZY5-F1
#
_cell.length_a   1.000
_cell.length_b   1.000
_cell.length_c   1.000
_cell.angle_alpha   90.00
_cell.angle_beta   90.00
_cell.angle_gamma   90.00
#
_symmetry.space_group_name_H-M   'P 1'
#
loop_
_entity.id
_entity.type
_entity.pdbx_description
1 polymer ?
#
loop_
_entity_poly.entity_id
_entity_poly.type
_entity_poly.pdbx_seq_one_letter_code
_entity_poly.pdbx_strand_id
1 'polypeptide(L)'
;MGWPALMVEVLPSPPVLIFMALGLGLLSFLVRLVMPVGKELLWLQLGYFPCYIFFFVAGCAAARTELLERITWRDAAPWLVVSILALVTLPVIMLTRGQLGGFEGGWHLNAFYYALWDPLVAFGVMLGVFAAARQWGRHPTRVMSWLARGAFGAFIVHPPVLVALSVLAMPWAATPLLKFTVVGAAACAGSFILSGALRTLPGVRQII
;
A
#
# COMPACT_ATOMS: atom_id res chain seq x y z
N MET A 1 -8.31 31.25 2.08
CA MET A 1 -6.86 31.27 2.38
C MET A 1 -6.29 29.95 1.87
N GLY A 2 -5.90 29.90 0.59
CA GLY A 2 -5.41 28.66 -0.02
C GLY A 2 -4.05 28.33 0.57
N TRP A 3 -3.90 27.15 1.16
CA TRP A 3 -2.58 26.65 1.53
C TRP A 3 -1.71 26.69 0.26
N PRO A 4 -0.45 27.14 0.31
CA PRO A 4 0.48 26.86 -0.77
C PRO A 4 0.62 25.34 -0.80
N ALA A 5 -0.21 24.69 -1.63
CA ALA A 5 -0.13 23.26 -1.81
C ALA A 5 1.28 22.99 -2.32
N LEU A 6 2.03 22.13 -1.64
CA LEU A 6 3.31 21.64 -2.14
C LEU A 6 3.06 21.13 -3.56
N MET A 7 3.64 21.79 -4.56
CA MET A 7 3.56 21.39 -5.95
C MET A 7 4.87 20.74 -6.32
N VAL A 8 4.82 19.46 -6.69
CA VAL A 8 5.99 18.72 -7.14
C VAL A 8 5.86 18.50 -8.65
N GLU A 9 6.67 19.21 -9.42
CA GLU A 9 6.59 19.18 -10.89
C GLU A 9 7.47 18.10 -11.51
N VAL A 10 8.59 17.78 -10.85
CA VAL A 10 9.64 16.88 -11.33
C VAL A 10 9.90 15.80 -10.28
N LEU A 11 10.10 14.57 -10.74
CA LEU A 11 10.49 13.47 -9.85
C LEU A 11 11.84 13.81 -9.19
N PRO A 12 11.97 13.67 -7.86
CA PRO A 12 13.24 13.88 -7.19
C PRO A 12 14.33 12.98 -7.76
N SER A 13 15.57 13.48 -7.78
CA SER A 13 16.70 12.71 -8.29
C SER A 13 16.93 11.43 -7.46
N PRO A 14 17.55 10.38 -8.03
CA PRO A 14 17.75 9.12 -7.33
C PRO A 14 18.42 9.26 -5.93
N PRO A 15 19.45 10.10 -5.73
CA PRO A 15 20.01 10.30 -4.40
C PRO A 15 18.99 10.86 -3.39
N VAL A 16 18.15 11.81 -3.81
CA VAL A 16 17.12 12.42 -2.96
C VAL A 16 16.08 11.38 -2.55
N LEU A 17 15.64 10.54 -3.48
CA LEU A 17 14.72 9.44 -3.18
C LEU A 17 15.33 8.42 -2.21
N ILE A 18 16.65 8.16 -2.29
CA ILE A 18 17.33 7.26 -1.33
C ILE A 18 17.32 7.90 0.05
N PHE A 19 17.68 9.18 0.18
CA PHE A 19 17.62 9.89 1.46
C PHE A 19 16.21 9.96 2.03
N MET A 20 15.19 10.14 1.19
CA MET A 20 13.79 10.08 1.61
C MET A 20 13.43 8.68 2.14
N ALA A 21 13.80 7.61 1.43
CA ALA A 21 13.54 6.24 1.86
C ALA A 21 14.23 5.91 3.19
N LEU A 22 15.51 6.28 3.34
CA LEU A 22 16.26 6.09 4.58
C LEU A 22 15.67 6.90 5.74
N GLY A 23 15.31 8.17 5.49
CA GLY A 23 14.68 9.03 6.47
C GLY A 23 13.32 8.49 6.93
N LEU A 24 12.51 7.98 6.00
CA LEU A 24 11.22 7.34 6.30
C LEU A 24 11.39 6.03 7.06
N GLY A 25 12.42 5.26 6.75
CA GLY A 25 12.70 4.02 7.46
C GLY A 25 13.19 4.29 8.88
N LEU A 26 14.01 5.33 9.07
CA LEU A 26 14.39 5.79 10.41
C LEU A 26 13.17 6.30 11.19
N LEU A 27 12.30 7.10 10.56
CA LEU A 27 11.06 7.55 11.19
C LEU A 27 10.15 6.38 11.55
N SER A 28 10.02 5.39 10.66
CA SER A 28 9.26 4.16 10.91
C SER A 28 9.86 3.35 12.06
N PHE A 29 11.18 3.27 12.15
CA PHE A 29 11.87 2.62 13.26
C PHE A 29 11.51 3.30 14.59
N LEU A 30 11.66 4.62 14.66
CA LEU A 30 11.35 5.40 15.86
C LEU A 30 9.88 5.25 16.29
N VAL A 31 8.94 5.30 15.35
CA VAL A 31 7.51 5.08 15.64
C VAL A 31 7.26 3.67 16.15
N ARG A 32 7.92 2.65 15.58
CA ARG A 32 7.77 1.23 15.98
C ARG A 32 8.36 0.90 17.34
N LEU A 33 9.19 1.76 17.92
CA LEU A 33 9.60 1.62 19.32
C LEU A 33 8.41 1.77 20.27
N VAL A 34 7.41 2.58 19.90
CA VAL A 34 6.20 2.84 20.71
C VAL A 34 5.00 2.06 20.19
N MET A 35 4.88 1.92 18.87
CA MET A 35 3.81 1.20 18.17
C MET A 35 4.39 0.10 17.27
N PRO A 36 4.77 -1.05 17.85
CA PRO A 36 5.27 -2.18 17.08
C PRO A 36 4.25 -2.65 16.04
N VAL A 37 4.76 -3.24 14.96
CA VAL A 37 3.93 -3.90 13.93
C VAL A 37 3.09 -4.99 14.58
N GLY A 38 1.85 -5.12 14.13
CA GLY A 38 0.85 -6.02 14.74
C GLY A 38 0.06 -5.39 15.90
N LYS A 39 0.50 -4.26 16.47
CA LYS A 39 -0.32 -3.49 17.41
C LYS A 39 -1.32 -2.62 16.65
N GLU A 40 -2.60 -2.90 16.86
CA GLU A 40 -3.69 -2.19 16.22
C GLU A 40 -4.33 -1.16 17.16
N LEU A 41 -4.67 0.01 16.61
CA LEU A 41 -5.53 0.99 17.24
C LEU A 41 -6.69 1.26 16.28
N LEU A 42 -7.93 1.02 16.71
CA LEU A 42 -9.11 1.15 15.84
C LEU A 42 -8.95 0.38 14.51
N TRP A 43 -8.40 -0.84 14.56
CA TRP A 43 -8.11 -1.70 13.38
C TRP A 43 -6.99 -1.16 12.46
N LEU A 44 -6.29 -0.11 12.86
CA LEU A 44 -5.20 0.50 12.09
C LEU A 44 -3.85 0.17 12.72
N GLN A 45 -2.91 -0.30 11.91
CA GLN A 45 -1.54 -0.56 12.32
C GLN A 45 -0.69 0.70 12.16
N LEU A 46 -0.66 1.51 13.23
CA LEU A 46 0.02 2.82 13.22
C LEU A 46 1.53 2.73 12.94
N GLY A 47 2.16 1.57 13.15
CA GLY A 47 3.57 1.33 12.81
C GLY A 47 3.92 1.51 11.32
N TYR A 48 2.92 1.54 10.43
CA TYR A 48 3.12 1.80 8.98
C TYR A 48 2.74 3.22 8.55
N PHE A 49 2.17 4.02 9.44
CA PHE A 49 1.66 5.34 9.10
C PHE A 49 2.72 6.34 8.62
N PRO A 50 4.00 6.30 9.05
CA PRO A 50 5.02 7.20 8.50
C PRO A 50 5.10 7.13 6.97
N CYS A 51 5.18 5.93 6.42
CA CYS A 51 5.17 5.72 4.96
C CYS A 51 3.83 6.10 4.34
N TYR A 52 2.70 5.71 4.96
CA TYR A 52 1.37 6.00 4.40
C TYR A 52 1.08 7.51 4.32
N ILE A 53 1.38 8.25 5.38
CA ILE A 53 1.22 9.70 5.42
C ILE A 53 2.12 10.35 4.37
N PHE A 54 3.39 9.94 4.29
CA PHE A 54 4.31 10.47 3.28
C PHE A 54 3.81 10.25 1.86
N PHE A 55 3.47 9.01 1.49
CA PHE A 55 3.01 8.71 0.13
C PHE A 55 1.66 9.35 -0.19
N PHE A 56 0.77 9.47 0.79
CA PHE A 56 -0.48 10.21 0.63
C PHE A 56 -0.23 11.68 0.32
N VAL A 57 0.58 12.36 1.13
CA VAL A 57 0.92 13.78 0.94
C VAL A 57 1.67 13.98 -0.38
N ALA A 58 2.64 13.12 -0.69
CA ALA A 58 3.39 13.16 -1.95
C ALA A 58 2.46 12.95 -3.16
N GLY A 59 1.51 12.01 -3.06
CA GLY A 59 0.49 11.79 -4.08
C GLY A 59 -0.40 13.01 -4.29
N CYS A 60 -0.89 13.63 -3.21
CA CYS A 60 -1.67 14.86 -3.30
C CYS A 60 -0.87 16.03 -3.92
N ALA A 61 0.41 16.15 -3.58
CA ALA A 61 1.31 17.16 -4.11
C ALA A 61 1.61 16.97 -5.61
N ALA A 62 1.71 15.71 -6.04
CA ALA A 62 1.95 15.31 -7.42
C ALA A 62 0.67 15.32 -8.30
N ALA A 63 -0.51 15.24 -7.70
CA ALA A 63 -1.79 15.12 -8.41
C ALA A 63 -2.10 16.34 -9.29
N ARG A 64 -1.68 17.55 -8.89
CA ARG A 64 -1.97 18.78 -9.65
C ARG A 64 -1.09 18.94 -10.88
N THR A 65 0.08 18.33 -10.87
CA THR A 65 1.08 18.46 -11.93
C THR A 65 1.01 17.31 -12.90
N GLU A 66 0.15 16.31 -12.69
CA GLU A 66 0.13 15.04 -13.44
C GLU A 66 1.50 14.32 -13.46
N LEU A 67 2.29 14.50 -12.39
CA LEU A 67 3.63 13.93 -12.31
C LEU A 67 3.57 12.40 -12.32
N LEU A 68 2.58 11.80 -11.65
CA LEU A 68 2.46 10.35 -11.52
C LEU A 68 2.19 9.68 -12.88
N GLU A 69 1.46 10.36 -13.76
CA GLU A 69 1.13 9.94 -15.13
C GLU A 69 2.33 10.04 -16.08
N ARG A 70 3.34 10.85 -15.72
CA ARG A 70 4.57 11.02 -16.49
C ARG A 70 5.66 10.01 -16.14
N ILE A 71 5.54 9.28 -15.02
CA ILE A 71 6.54 8.30 -14.59
C ILE A 71 6.77 7.26 -15.68
N THR A 72 8.03 7.08 -16.07
CA THR A 72 8.45 6.13 -17.10
C THR A 72 9.16 4.92 -16.51
N TRP A 73 9.33 3.87 -17.31
CA TRP A 73 10.16 2.73 -16.93
C TRP A 73 11.63 3.09 -16.67
N ARG A 74 12.14 4.18 -17.28
CA ARG A 74 13.49 4.66 -17.00
C ARG A 74 13.61 5.20 -15.58
N ASP A 75 12.55 5.83 -15.09
CA ASP A 75 12.47 6.35 -13.72
C ASP A 75 12.25 5.22 -12.71
N ALA A 76 11.39 4.25 -13.06
CA ALA A 76 11.00 3.17 -12.15
C ALA A 76 11.98 2.00 -12.07
N ALA A 77 12.66 1.63 -13.17
CA ALA A 77 13.48 0.41 -13.22
C ALA A 77 14.59 0.33 -12.16
N PRO A 78 15.38 1.38 -11.89
CA PRO A 78 16.40 1.33 -10.84
C PRO A 78 15.78 1.04 -9.46
N TRP A 79 14.62 1.64 -9.19
CA TRP A 79 13.90 1.47 -7.93
C TRP A 79 13.24 0.09 -7.80
N LEU A 80 12.73 -0.46 -8.90
CA LEU A 80 12.23 -1.83 -8.91
C LEU A 80 13.35 -2.83 -8.61
N VAL A 81 14.56 -2.62 -9.14
CA VAL A 81 15.71 -3.45 -8.77
C VAL A 81 16.00 -3.33 -7.27
N VAL A 82 16.01 -2.11 -6.71
CA VAL A 82 16.16 -1.91 -5.26
C VAL A 82 15.08 -2.65 -4.47
N SER A 83 13.81 -2.56 -4.87
CA SER A 83 12.70 -3.25 -4.20
C SER A 83 12.79 -4.76 -4.32
N ILE A 84 13.20 -5.30 -5.47
CA ILE A 84 13.41 -6.74 -5.67
C ILE A 84 14.55 -7.23 -4.79
N LEU A 85 15.67 -6.51 -4.76
CA LEU A 85 16.80 -6.84 -3.90
C LEU A 85 16.37 -6.79 -2.43
N ALA A 86 15.69 -5.74 -1.99
CA ALA A 86 15.14 -5.63 -0.65
C ALA A 86 14.21 -6.82 -0.34
N LEU A 87 13.27 -7.15 -1.22
CA LEU A 87 12.35 -8.27 -1.06
C LEU A 87 13.07 -9.61 -0.90
N VAL A 88 14.14 -9.85 -1.65
CA VAL A 88 14.98 -11.06 -1.55
C VAL A 88 15.79 -11.07 -0.25
N THR A 89 16.22 -9.92 0.26
CA THR A 89 16.95 -9.88 1.55
C THR A 89 16.09 -10.28 2.74
N LEU A 90 14.77 -10.05 2.70
CA LEU A 90 13.89 -10.34 3.83
C LEU A 90 13.92 -11.82 4.26
N PRO A 91 13.68 -12.82 3.39
CA PRO A 91 13.77 -14.23 3.79
C PRO A 91 15.19 -14.62 4.24
N VAL A 92 16.24 -14.05 3.64
CA VAL A 92 17.63 -14.31 4.05
C VAL A 92 17.88 -13.83 5.48
N ILE A 93 17.42 -12.62 5.82
CA ILE A 93 17.54 -12.07 7.17
C ILE A 93 16.65 -12.83 8.16
N MET A 94 15.44 -13.24 7.76
CA MET A 94 14.58 -14.07 8.62
C MET A 94 15.24 -15.42 8.94
N LEU A 95 15.85 -16.08 7.96
CA LEU A 95 16.54 -17.36 8.16
C LEU A 95 17.81 -17.23 9.01
N THR A 96 18.58 -16.15 8.82
CA THR A 96 19.88 -15.98 9.49
C THR A 96 19.78 -15.30 10.86
N ARG A 97 18.75 -14.46 11.07
CA ARG A 97 18.61 -13.62 12.27
C ARG A 97 17.26 -13.75 12.98
N GLY A 98 16.30 -14.53 12.47
CA GLY A 98 14.97 -14.64 13.08
C GLY A 98 14.98 -15.14 14.53
N GLN A 99 15.97 -15.96 14.91
CA GLN A 99 16.14 -16.41 16.30
C GLN A 99 16.75 -15.33 17.23
N LEU A 100 17.31 -14.25 16.66
CA LEU A 100 17.98 -13.18 17.41
C LEU A 100 17.02 -12.06 17.84
N GLY A 101 15.74 -12.13 17.45
CA GLY A 101 14.71 -11.15 17.81
C GLY A 101 13.64 -10.97 16.73
N GLY A 102 12.53 -10.36 17.13
CA GLY A 102 11.42 -10.03 16.23
C GLY A 102 11.77 -8.95 15.19
N PHE A 103 10.84 -8.68 14.30
CA PHE A 103 10.94 -7.62 13.29
C PHE A 103 9.97 -6.46 13.55
N GLU A 104 9.05 -6.67 14.50
CA GLU A 104 7.88 -5.85 14.71
C GLU A 104 8.21 -4.49 15.34
N GLY A 105 9.26 -4.42 16.16
CA GLY A 105 9.72 -3.21 16.84
C GLY A 105 10.82 -3.53 17.86
N GLY A 106 11.37 -2.51 18.50
CA GLY A 106 12.40 -2.64 19.54
C GLY A 106 13.79 -2.15 19.15
N TRP A 107 14.68 -2.02 20.15
CA TRP A 107 16.04 -1.51 20.01
C TRP A 107 17.04 -2.59 19.58
N HIS A 108 16.83 -3.17 18.39
CA HIS A 108 17.75 -4.16 17.84
C HIS A 108 17.77 -4.13 16.30
N LEU A 109 18.79 -4.77 15.72
CA LEU A 109 19.05 -4.73 14.29
C LEU A 109 17.92 -5.28 13.42
N ASN A 110 17.17 -6.30 13.88
CA ASN A 110 16.08 -6.89 13.10
C ASN A 110 14.93 -5.89 12.85
N ALA A 111 14.47 -5.18 13.89
CA ALA A 111 13.48 -4.11 13.78
C ALA A 111 13.99 -2.92 12.97
N PHE A 112 15.26 -2.54 13.15
CA PHE A 112 15.88 -1.46 12.36
C PHE A 112 15.95 -1.80 10.88
N TYR A 113 16.40 -3.01 10.55
CA TYR A 113 16.43 -3.54 9.20
C TYR A 113 15.03 -3.53 8.56
N TYR A 114 14.02 -4.08 9.27
CA TYR A 114 12.66 -4.15 8.72
C TYR A 114 12.03 -2.78 8.50
N ALA A 115 12.30 -1.83 9.39
CA ALA A 115 11.84 -0.45 9.23
C ALA A 115 12.46 0.26 8.02
N LEU A 116 13.75 0.01 7.71
CA LEU A 116 14.40 0.51 6.48
C LEU A 116 13.95 -0.23 5.22
N TRP A 117 13.64 -1.52 5.35
CA TRP A 117 13.20 -2.37 4.26
C TRP A 117 11.89 -1.88 3.63
N ASP A 118 10.92 -1.47 4.46
CA ASP A 118 9.59 -1.06 4.03
C ASP A 118 9.57 0.06 2.97
N PRO A 119 10.16 1.25 3.20
CA PRO A 119 10.16 2.30 2.20
C PRO A 119 10.91 1.90 0.94
N LEU A 120 12.02 1.15 1.04
CA LEU A 120 12.78 0.70 -0.14
C LEU A 120 11.95 -0.21 -1.07
N VAL A 121 11.10 -1.07 -0.49
CA VAL A 121 10.14 -1.85 -1.26
C VAL A 121 9.01 -0.95 -1.78
N ALA A 122 8.47 -0.08 -0.95
CA ALA A 122 7.34 0.76 -1.31
C ALA A 122 7.65 1.69 -2.50
N PHE A 123 8.79 2.39 -2.49
CA PHE A 123 9.15 3.32 -3.56
C PHE A 123 9.21 2.65 -4.93
N GLY A 124 9.94 1.53 -5.07
CA GLY A 124 10.07 0.87 -6.36
C GLY A 124 8.79 0.17 -6.81
N VAL A 125 8.03 -0.43 -5.89
CA VAL A 125 6.71 -0.98 -6.23
C VAL A 125 5.77 0.12 -6.73
N MET A 126 5.68 1.26 -6.02
CA MET A 126 4.81 2.37 -6.42
C MET A 126 5.22 2.97 -7.77
N LEU A 127 6.50 3.30 -7.94
CA LEU A 127 7.02 3.82 -9.22
C LEU A 127 6.80 2.82 -10.37
N GLY A 128 7.00 1.53 -10.12
CA GLY A 128 6.75 0.46 -11.08
C GLY A 128 5.28 0.36 -11.48
N VAL A 129 4.37 0.43 -10.51
CA VAL A 129 2.92 0.44 -10.78
C VAL A 129 2.52 1.68 -11.59
N PHE A 130 3.05 2.87 -11.28
CA PHE A 130 2.78 4.07 -12.09
C PHE A 130 3.31 3.95 -13.52
N ALA A 131 4.55 3.46 -13.69
CA ALA A 131 5.14 3.24 -15.01
C ALA A 131 4.35 2.20 -15.84
N ALA A 132 3.85 1.14 -15.20
CA ALA A 132 3.00 0.13 -15.83
C ALA A 132 1.61 0.68 -16.18
N ALA A 133 0.98 1.37 -15.23
CA ALA A 133 -0.33 1.99 -15.40
C ALA A 133 -0.33 3.03 -16.55
N ARG A 134 0.80 3.69 -16.78
CA ARG A 134 0.97 4.60 -17.92
C ARG A 134 0.82 3.90 -19.28
N GLN A 135 1.08 2.60 -19.38
CA GLN A 135 0.90 1.85 -20.62
C GLN A 135 -0.51 1.25 -20.70
N TRP A 136 -0.93 0.53 -19.65
CA TRP A 136 -2.16 -0.28 -19.69
C TRP A 136 -3.41 0.54 -19.36
N GLY A 137 -3.24 1.65 -18.62
CA GLY A 137 -4.29 2.59 -18.23
C GLY A 137 -4.74 3.56 -19.32
N ARG A 138 -4.07 3.62 -20.48
CA ARG A 138 -4.39 4.58 -21.57
C ARG A 138 -5.75 4.34 -22.21
N HIS A 139 -6.19 3.09 -22.27
CA HIS A 139 -7.46 2.71 -22.89
C HIS A 139 -8.27 1.84 -21.93
N PRO A 140 -8.88 2.44 -20.89
CA PRO A 140 -9.63 1.68 -19.92
C PRO A 140 -10.90 1.08 -20.54
N THR A 141 -11.10 -0.23 -20.33
CA THR A 141 -12.38 -0.87 -20.64
C THR A 141 -13.46 -0.38 -19.67
N ARG A 142 -14.73 -0.57 -20.03
CA ARG A 142 -15.87 -0.21 -19.16
C ARG A 142 -15.76 -0.83 -17.76
N VAL A 143 -15.30 -2.08 -17.69
CA VAL A 143 -15.09 -2.79 -16.42
C VAL A 143 -13.95 -2.14 -15.63
N MET A 144 -12.82 -1.85 -16.28
CA MET A 144 -11.67 -1.21 -15.61
C MET A 144 -12.04 0.17 -15.06
N SER A 145 -12.76 0.99 -15.82
CA SER A 145 -13.24 2.28 -15.32
C SER A 145 -14.24 2.14 -14.17
N TRP A 146 -15.09 1.10 -14.18
CA TRP A 146 -16.02 0.85 -13.09
C TRP A 146 -15.29 0.44 -11.81
N LEU A 147 -14.33 -0.49 -11.91
CA LEU A 147 -13.48 -0.92 -10.80
C LEU A 147 -12.65 0.24 -10.24
N ALA A 148 -11.96 0.99 -11.10
CA ALA A 148 -11.11 2.11 -10.68
C ALA A 148 -11.90 3.16 -9.88
N ARG A 149 -13.11 3.49 -10.34
CA ARG A 149 -13.99 4.43 -9.63
C ARG A 149 -14.49 3.89 -8.29
N GLY A 150 -14.58 2.57 -8.11
CA GLY A 150 -15.05 1.93 -6.87
C GLY A 150 -13.94 1.47 -5.93
N ALA A 151 -12.67 1.61 -6.32
CA ALA A 151 -11.54 1.00 -5.62
C ALA A 151 -11.38 1.51 -4.18
N PHE A 152 -11.49 2.81 -3.95
CA PHE A 152 -11.38 3.39 -2.60
C PHE A 152 -12.56 2.97 -1.70
N GLY A 153 -13.79 3.02 -2.24
CA GLY A 153 -14.95 2.50 -1.52
C GLY A 153 -14.85 1.01 -1.19
N ALA A 154 -14.35 0.18 -2.13
CA ALA A 154 -14.14 -1.25 -1.91
C ALA A 154 -13.10 -1.48 -0.80
N PHE A 155 -12.02 -0.69 -0.79
CA PHE A 155 -11.02 -0.71 0.29
C PHE A 155 -11.62 -0.37 1.67
N ILE A 156 -12.61 0.51 1.76
CA ILE A 156 -13.26 0.82 3.04
C ILE A 156 -14.19 -0.31 3.51
N VAL A 157 -14.98 -0.89 2.59
CA VAL A 157 -16.04 -1.84 2.96
C VAL A 157 -15.60 -3.31 2.94
N HIS A 158 -14.39 -3.63 2.45
CA HIS A 158 -13.94 -5.01 2.37
C HIS A 158 -13.87 -5.73 3.73
N PRO A 159 -13.49 -5.10 4.87
CA PRO A 159 -13.41 -5.84 6.13
C PRO A 159 -14.76 -6.41 6.58
N PRO A 160 -15.87 -5.64 6.71
CA PRO A 160 -17.15 -6.21 7.09
C PRO A 160 -17.71 -7.20 6.05
N VAL A 161 -17.49 -6.97 4.75
CA VAL A 161 -17.91 -7.91 3.69
C VAL A 161 -17.19 -9.26 3.84
N LEU A 162 -15.86 -9.23 4.03
CA LEU A 162 -15.05 -10.43 4.20
C LEU A 162 -15.44 -11.18 5.47
N VAL A 163 -15.63 -10.48 6.59
CA VAL A 163 -16.06 -11.09 7.86
C VAL A 163 -17.43 -11.74 7.71
N ALA A 164 -18.42 -11.04 7.14
CA ALA A 164 -19.75 -11.59 6.94
C ALA A 164 -19.73 -12.88 6.09
N LEU A 165 -19.03 -12.87 4.96
CA LEU A 165 -18.91 -14.06 4.11
C LEU A 165 -18.13 -15.19 4.79
N SER A 166 -17.10 -14.86 5.59
CA SER A 166 -16.33 -15.86 6.34
C SER A 166 -17.18 -16.55 7.41
N VAL A 167 -18.02 -15.79 8.13
CA VAL A 167 -18.98 -16.33 9.11
C VAL A 167 -20.02 -17.20 8.41
N LEU A 168 -20.56 -16.78 7.27
CA LEU A 168 -21.50 -17.59 6.47
C LEU A 168 -20.87 -18.89 5.94
N ALA A 169 -19.57 -18.88 5.65
CA ALA A 169 -18.81 -20.04 5.20
C ALA A 169 -18.29 -20.94 6.35
N MET A 170 -18.60 -20.61 7.61
CA MET A 170 -18.19 -21.38 8.78
C MET A 170 -18.69 -22.85 8.74
N PRO A 171 -19.99 -23.15 8.49
CA PRO A 171 -20.49 -24.53 8.46
C PRO A 171 -20.04 -25.32 7.23
N TRP A 172 -19.51 -24.66 6.20
CA TRP A 172 -19.09 -25.33 4.97
C TRP A 172 -17.85 -26.20 5.23
N ALA A 173 -17.95 -27.53 5.15
CA ALA A 173 -16.82 -28.42 5.29
C ALA A 173 -16.02 -28.50 3.97
N ALA A 174 -15.04 -27.61 3.82
CA ALA A 174 -14.15 -27.54 2.65
C ALA A 174 -12.70 -27.32 3.09
N THR A 175 -11.75 -27.66 2.21
CA THR A 175 -10.33 -27.43 2.47
C THR A 175 -10.04 -25.93 2.63
N PRO A 176 -9.06 -25.55 3.47
CA PRO A 176 -8.74 -24.14 3.72
C PRO A 176 -8.44 -23.34 2.44
N LEU A 177 -7.74 -23.94 1.48
CA LEU A 177 -7.43 -23.30 0.20
C LEU A 177 -8.68 -23.03 -0.65
N LEU A 178 -9.62 -23.98 -0.68
CA LEU A 178 -10.87 -23.79 -1.40
C LEU A 178 -11.72 -22.70 -0.73
N LYS A 179 -11.82 -22.71 0.61
CA LYS A 179 -12.49 -21.64 1.36
C LYS A 179 -11.87 -20.29 1.09
N PHE A 180 -10.54 -20.17 1.19
CA PHE A 180 -9.81 -18.94 0.92
C PHE A 180 -10.10 -18.40 -0.48
N THR A 181 -10.05 -19.27 -1.49
CA THR A 181 -10.26 -18.88 -2.88
C THR A 181 -11.70 -18.42 -3.11
N VAL A 182 -12.69 -19.18 -2.66
CA VAL A 182 -14.11 -18.88 -2.88
C VAL A 182 -14.56 -17.68 -2.06
N VAL A 183 -14.26 -17.66 -0.76
CA VAL A 183 -14.63 -16.54 0.13
C VAL A 183 -13.87 -15.28 -0.27
N GLY A 184 -12.58 -15.37 -0.60
CA GLY A 184 -11.78 -14.23 -1.05
C GLY A 184 -12.28 -13.64 -2.37
N ALA A 185 -12.58 -14.47 -3.37
CA ALA A 185 -13.16 -14.01 -4.63
C ALA A 185 -14.54 -13.36 -4.43
N ALA A 186 -15.40 -14.00 -3.62
CA ALA A 186 -16.72 -13.47 -3.28
C ALA A 186 -16.64 -12.14 -2.51
N ALA A 187 -15.71 -12.03 -1.56
CA ALA A 187 -15.49 -10.80 -0.80
C ALA A 187 -14.96 -9.67 -1.68
N CYS A 188 -14.03 -9.97 -2.59
CA CYS A 188 -13.54 -8.99 -3.56
C CYS A 188 -14.68 -8.48 -4.46
N ALA A 189 -15.43 -9.38 -5.10
CA ALA A 189 -16.56 -9.01 -5.94
C ALA A 189 -17.65 -8.25 -5.16
N GLY A 190 -18.02 -8.76 -3.98
CA GLY A 190 -19.00 -8.13 -3.10
C GLY A 190 -18.59 -6.74 -2.65
N SER A 191 -17.31 -6.51 -2.38
CA SER A 191 -16.79 -5.19 -1.98
C SER A 191 -16.89 -4.17 -3.11
N PHE A 192 -16.57 -4.55 -4.34
CA PHE A 192 -16.74 -3.67 -5.51
C PHE A 192 -18.22 -3.39 -5.82
N ILE A 193 -19.08 -4.40 -5.73
CA ILE A 193 -20.53 -4.24 -5.93
C ILE A 193 -21.11 -3.30 -4.87
N LEU A 194 -20.79 -3.52 -3.60
CA LEU A 194 -21.25 -2.67 -2.49
C LEU A 194 -20.71 -1.25 -2.62
N SER A 195 -19.43 -1.07 -2.96
CA SER A 195 -18.85 0.24 -3.27
C SER A 195 -19.62 0.93 -4.40
N GLY A 196 -19.92 0.22 -5.49
CA GLY A 196 -20.74 0.73 -6.59
C GLY A 196 -22.14 1.18 -6.14
N ALA A 197 -22.79 0.40 -5.26
CA ALA A 197 -24.09 0.73 -4.71
C ALA A 197 -24.03 1.97 -3.79
N LEU A 198 -23.05 2.04 -2.89
CA LEU A 198 -22.87 3.17 -1.97
C LEU A 198 -22.62 4.48 -2.71
N ARG A 199 -21.93 4.43 -3.85
CA ARG A 199 -21.66 5.59 -4.70
C ARG A 199 -22.87 6.12 -5.45
N THR A 200 -24.03 5.46 -5.38
CA THR A 200 -25.31 6.04 -5.83
C THR A 200 -25.82 7.11 -4.87
N LEU A 201 -25.37 7.11 -3.61
CA LEU A 201 -25.75 8.11 -2.61
C LEU A 201 -24.94 9.40 -2.84
N PRO A 202 -25.59 10.56 -2.99
CA PRO A 202 -24.94 11.79 -3.44
C PRO A 202 -23.85 12.30 -2.48
N GLY A 203 -24.02 12.13 -1.16
CA GLY A 203 -23.00 12.52 -0.17
C GLY A 203 -21.79 11.58 -0.12
N VAL A 204 -22.02 10.28 -0.33
CA VAL A 204 -20.95 9.26 -0.28
C VAL A 204 -20.07 9.33 -1.52
N ARG A 205 -20.67 9.58 -2.69
CA ARG A 205 -19.95 9.72 -3.97
C ARG A 205 -18.89 10.83 -3.99
N GLN A 206 -19.02 11.85 -3.13
CA GLN A 206 -18.03 12.92 -3.03
C GLN A 206 -16.77 12.49 -2.28
N ILE A 207 -16.87 11.44 -1.47
CA ILE A 207 -15.81 10.93 -0.61
C ILE A 207 -15.15 9.69 -1.24
N ILE A 208 -15.95 8.80 -1.88
CA ILE A 208 -15.50 7.49 -2.39
C ILE A 208 -15.79 7.20 -3.86
#